data_AF-A0A1Y4PY55-F1
#
_entry.id   AF-A0A1Y4PY55-F1
#
_cell.length_a   1.000
_cell.length_b   1.000
_cell.length_c   1.000
_cell.angle_alpha   90.00
_cell.angle_beta   90.00
_cell.angle_gamma   90.00
#
_symmetry.space_group_name_H-M   'P 1'
#
loop_
_entity.id
_entity.type
_entity.pdbx_description
1 polymer ?
#
loop_
_entity_poly.entity_id
_entity_poly.type
_entity_poly.pdbx_seq_one_letter_code
_entity_poly.pdbx_strand_id
1 'polypeptide(L)'
;MQGKKFISPGAWFSMNYPSDWNEFEDGEGSFLFYNPDVWTGNFRISAFKGKAGYGKDAIRQELKENDSASLVKVGTWECAYSKEMFQEEGTYYTSHLWITGVDDIAFECSFTVPKGGVVKEAEDVIATLEVRKEGQKYPAELIPVRLSEIYLINEGYEWVVSTVKQELKKDFQGIEEDLEKLQQVIDSGKIGSKKKEEWLAIGITVCAILANEVDGMEWKTLIDGNREAPVLQYKDRTIDPMKLVWSKVKAGEPCNVIEEYKKCLD
;
A
#
# COMPACT_ATOMS: atom_id res chain seq x y z
N MET A 1 -14.97 -11.30 -7.18
CA MET A 1 -13.90 -12.05 -6.51
C MET A 1 -13.88 -11.64 -5.03
N GLN A 2 -13.78 -12.59 -4.09
CA GLN A 2 -13.51 -12.27 -2.68
C GLN A 2 -11.99 -12.31 -2.53
N GLY A 3 -11.37 -11.13 -2.46
CA GLY A 3 -9.92 -10.96 -2.50
C GLY A 3 -9.45 -9.84 -1.58
N LYS A 4 -8.17 -9.49 -1.68
CA LYS A 4 -7.59 -8.32 -1.03
C LYS A 4 -7.99 -7.06 -1.81
N LYS A 5 -8.46 -6.02 -1.13
CA LYS A 5 -8.77 -4.72 -1.75
C LYS A 5 -7.49 -3.88 -1.82
N PHE A 6 -7.25 -3.25 -2.97
CA PHE A 6 -6.23 -2.24 -3.16
C PHE A 6 -6.89 -0.89 -3.44
N ILE A 7 -6.35 0.19 -2.86
CA ILE A 7 -6.72 1.56 -3.19
C ILE A 7 -5.40 2.30 -3.49
N SER A 8 -5.28 2.86 -4.69
CA SER A 8 -4.06 3.53 -5.11
C SER A 8 -3.74 4.77 -4.27
N PRO A 9 -2.50 5.25 -4.26
CA PRO A 9 -2.16 6.56 -3.70
C PRO A 9 -3.06 7.66 -4.26
N GLY A 10 -3.50 8.58 -3.38
CA GLY A 10 -4.46 9.62 -3.72
C GLY A 10 -5.87 9.10 -4.00
N ALA A 11 -6.11 7.81 -3.73
CA ALA A 11 -7.36 7.11 -3.98
C ALA A 11 -7.92 7.35 -5.39
N TRP A 12 -7.10 7.28 -6.45
CA TRP A 12 -7.56 7.45 -7.83
C TRP A 12 -8.39 6.28 -8.32
N PHE A 13 -7.99 5.07 -7.94
CA PHE A 13 -8.71 3.86 -8.28
C PHE A 13 -8.68 2.85 -7.13
N SER A 14 -9.56 1.86 -7.20
CA SER A 14 -9.51 0.67 -6.37
C SER A 14 -9.76 -0.59 -7.19
N MET A 15 -9.23 -1.71 -6.72
CA MET A 15 -9.45 -3.03 -7.32
C MET A 15 -9.43 -4.10 -6.23
N ASN A 16 -9.87 -5.31 -6.56
CA ASN A 16 -9.67 -6.49 -5.73
C ASN A 16 -8.74 -7.47 -6.45
N TYR A 17 -7.83 -8.08 -5.70
CA TYR A 17 -6.87 -9.04 -6.23
C TYR A 17 -6.84 -10.33 -5.39
N PRO A 18 -6.34 -11.44 -5.94
CA PRO A 18 -6.29 -12.73 -5.24
C PRO A 18 -5.63 -12.63 -3.86
N SER A 19 -6.18 -13.35 -2.88
CA SER A 19 -5.74 -13.23 -1.47
C SER A 19 -4.33 -13.79 -1.22
N ASP A 20 -3.88 -14.69 -2.09
CA ASP A 20 -2.57 -15.32 -2.12
C ASP A 20 -1.51 -14.47 -2.83
N TRP A 21 -1.89 -13.35 -3.45
CA TRP A 21 -0.93 -12.40 -4.00
C TRP A 21 -0.47 -11.39 -2.94
N ASN A 22 0.77 -10.92 -3.11
CA ASN A 22 1.36 -9.82 -2.36
C ASN A 22 1.76 -8.68 -3.31
N GLU A 23 1.88 -7.47 -2.78
CA GLU A 23 2.41 -6.31 -3.48
C GLU A 23 3.94 -6.31 -3.40
N PHE A 24 4.61 -5.96 -4.50
CA PHE A 24 6.06 -5.88 -4.61
C PHE A 24 6.49 -4.58 -5.28
N GLU A 25 7.76 -4.22 -5.07
CA GLU A 25 8.36 -3.01 -5.67
C GLU A 25 8.34 -3.10 -7.20
N ASP A 26 8.00 -1.98 -7.84
CA ASP A 26 8.01 -1.81 -9.29
C ASP A 26 8.42 -0.37 -9.63
N GLY A 27 8.16 0.12 -10.85
CA GLY A 27 8.48 1.49 -11.23
C GLY A 27 7.59 2.54 -10.54
N GLU A 28 8.05 3.80 -10.50
CA GLU A 28 7.24 4.91 -9.98
C GLU A 28 5.88 4.99 -10.68
N GLY A 29 4.80 4.95 -9.90
CA GLY A 29 3.42 4.99 -10.42
C GLY A 29 2.88 3.66 -10.97
N SER A 30 3.63 2.57 -10.83
CA SER A 30 3.25 1.20 -11.18
C SER A 30 3.19 0.32 -9.94
N PHE A 31 2.24 -0.62 -9.90
CA PHE A 31 2.02 -1.51 -8.77
C PHE A 31 2.07 -2.96 -9.23
N LEU A 32 2.98 -3.76 -8.66
CA LEU A 32 3.20 -5.17 -9.01
C LEU A 32 2.60 -6.11 -7.96
N PHE A 33 1.86 -7.12 -8.44
CA PHE A 33 1.26 -8.16 -7.61
C PHE A 33 1.53 -9.54 -8.19
N TYR A 34 1.93 -10.49 -7.34
CA TYR A 34 2.05 -11.91 -7.69
C TYR A 34 1.96 -12.80 -6.45
N ASN A 35 1.68 -14.09 -6.66
CA ASN A 35 1.77 -15.11 -5.62
C ASN A 35 3.24 -15.50 -5.39
N PRO A 36 3.83 -15.23 -4.19
CA PRO A 36 5.23 -15.56 -3.92
C PRO A 36 5.48 -17.05 -3.67
N ASP A 37 4.45 -17.82 -3.32
CA ASP A 37 4.56 -19.24 -2.98
C ASP A 37 4.45 -20.13 -4.22
N VAL A 38 3.42 -19.89 -5.04
CA VAL A 38 3.16 -20.60 -6.28
C VAL A 38 2.91 -19.57 -7.38
N TRP A 39 3.97 -19.24 -8.12
CA TRP A 39 3.92 -18.19 -9.12
C TRP A 39 2.96 -18.55 -10.28
N THR A 40 1.91 -17.73 -10.46
CA THR A 40 0.95 -17.85 -11.57
C THR A 40 1.08 -16.74 -12.62
N GLY A 41 1.89 -15.72 -12.33
CA GLY A 41 2.15 -14.59 -13.21
C GLY A 41 2.39 -13.30 -12.44
N ASN A 42 2.88 -12.28 -13.14
CA ASN A 42 3.14 -10.96 -12.60
C ASN A 42 2.11 -9.96 -13.12
N PHE A 43 1.19 -9.52 -12.26
CA PHE A 43 0.21 -8.48 -12.60
C PHE A 43 0.75 -7.11 -12.27
N ARG A 44 0.69 -6.18 -13.22
CA ARG A 44 1.03 -4.78 -13.01
C ARG A 44 -0.14 -3.89 -13.39
N ILE A 45 -0.28 -2.79 -12.67
CA ILE A 45 -1.21 -1.71 -13.02
C ILE A 45 -0.56 -0.36 -12.78
N SER A 46 -0.69 0.53 -13.76
CA SER A 46 -0.32 1.94 -13.66
C SER A 46 -1.53 2.79 -14.05
N ALA A 47 -1.62 4.00 -13.49
CA ALA A 47 -2.72 4.93 -13.77
C ALA A 47 -2.19 6.33 -14.08
N PHE A 48 -2.72 6.94 -15.13
CA PHE A 48 -2.30 8.26 -15.60
C PHE A 48 -3.51 9.17 -15.77
N LYS A 49 -3.46 10.36 -15.17
CA LYS A 49 -4.47 11.40 -15.37
C LYS A 49 -4.05 12.37 -16.46
N GLY A 50 -5.04 12.82 -17.23
CA GLY A 50 -4.87 13.77 -18.32
C GLY A 50 -6.05 14.74 -18.41
N LYS A 51 -6.33 15.20 -19.63
CA LYS A 51 -7.50 16.05 -19.91
C LYS A 51 -8.79 15.23 -19.95
N ALA A 52 -9.94 15.91 -19.92
CA ALA A 52 -11.23 15.25 -20.15
C ALA A 52 -11.22 14.42 -21.45
N GLY A 53 -11.60 13.14 -21.36
CA GLY A 53 -11.58 12.20 -22.47
C GLY A 53 -10.28 11.40 -22.63
N TYR A 54 -9.25 11.69 -21.83
CA TYR A 54 -7.93 11.05 -21.90
C TYR A 54 -8.01 9.53 -21.85
N GLY A 55 -8.87 8.95 -21.00
CA GLY A 55 -9.00 7.49 -20.89
C GLY A 55 -9.44 6.82 -22.19
N LYS A 56 -10.43 7.40 -22.89
CA LYS A 56 -10.89 6.88 -24.19
C LYS A 56 -9.90 7.16 -25.31
N ASP A 57 -9.19 8.29 -25.23
CA ASP A 57 -8.16 8.62 -26.20
C ASP A 57 -6.98 7.64 -26.11
N ALA A 58 -6.58 7.21 -24.90
CA ALA A 58 -5.56 6.19 -24.70
C ALA A 58 -5.90 4.85 -25.36
N ILE A 59 -7.15 4.37 -25.21
CA ILE A 59 -7.63 3.14 -25.87
C ILE A 59 -7.53 3.27 -27.40
N ARG A 60 -8.01 4.38 -27.96
CA ARG A 60 -7.99 4.62 -29.42
C ARG A 60 -6.57 4.72 -29.95
N GLN A 61 -5.68 5.33 -29.18
CA GLN A 61 -4.28 5.51 -29.53
C GLN A 61 -3.59 4.14 -29.60
N GLU A 62 -3.76 3.28 -28.59
CA GLU A 62 -3.19 1.92 -28.59
C GLU A 62 -3.68 1.10 -29.79
N LEU A 63 -5.00 1.10 -30.06
CA LEU A 63 -5.57 0.40 -31.22
C LEU A 63 -5.08 0.94 -32.58
N LYS A 64 -4.59 2.18 -32.62
CA LYS A 64 -4.08 2.82 -33.84
C LYS A 64 -2.60 2.55 -34.04
N GLU A 65 -1.82 2.49 -32.96
CA GLU A 65 -0.36 2.37 -32.99
C GLU A 65 0.14 0.93 -32.91
N ASN A 66 -0.65 0.04 -32.32
CA ASN A 66 -0.32 -1.37 -32.18
C ASN A 66 -1.22 -2.24 -33.05
N ASP A 67 -0.70 -2.68 -34.21
CA ASP A 67 -1.43 -3.54 -35.16
C ASP A 67 -1.83 -4.91 -34.57
N SER A 68 -1.21 -5.34 -33.46
CA SER A 68 -1.57 -6.57 -32.75
C SER A 68 -2.69 -6.38 -31.72
N ALA A 69 -3.01 -5.13 -31.39
CA ALA A 69 -4.04 -4.82 -30.42
C ALA A 69 -5.44 -5.02 -31.00
N SER A 70 -6.35 -5.49 -30.17
CA SER A 70 -7.76 -5.67 -30.52
C SER A 70 -8.65 -5.18 -29.38
N LEU A 71 -9.82 -4.64 -29.73
CA LEU A 71 -10.77 -4.19 -28.73
C LEU A 71 -11.45 -5.39 -28.08
N VAL A 72 -11.28 -5.52 -26.77
CA VAL A 72 -11.92 -6.55 -25.95
C VAL A 72 -12.70 -5.91 -24.79
N LYS A 73 -13.57 -6.69 -24.16
CA LYS A 73 -14.31 -6.25 -22.98
C LYS A 73 -13.94 -7.10 -21.77
N VAL A 74 -13.49 -6.46 -20.69
CA VAL A 74 -13.15 -7.10 -19.42
C VAL A 74 -14.01 -6.47 -18.32
N GLY A 75 -15.00 -7.22 -17.83
CA GLY A 75 -16.02 -6.66 -16.94
C GLY A 75 -16.80 -5.54 -17.64
N THR A 76 -16.74 -4.33 -17.08
CA THR A 76 -17.33 -3.11 -17.68
C THR A 76 -16.36 -2.32 -18.57
N TRP A 77 -15.08 -2.71 -18.60
CA TRP A 77 -14.02 -1.97 -19.27
C TRP A 77 -13.87 -2.38 -20.74
N GLU A 78 -13.81 -1.38 -21.61
CA GLU A 78 -13.33 -1.53 -22.98
C GLU A 78 -11.80 -1.42 -22.96
N CYS A 79 -11.11 -2.44 -23.44
CA CYS A 79 -9.65 -2.50 -23.39
C CYS A 79 -9.09 -2.69 -24.80
N ALA A 80 -8.06 -1.92 -25.15
CA ALA A 80 -7.15 -2.29 -26.23
C ALA A 80 -6.21 -3.36 -25.70
N TYR A 81 -6.38 -4.59 -26.18
CA TYR A 81 -5.66 -5.77 -25.70
C TYR A 81 -4.68 -6.28 -26.74
N SER A 82 -3.43 -6.49 -26.32
CA SER A 82 -2.39 -7.13 -27.12
C SER A 82 -1.64 -8.18 -26.29
N LYS A 83 -0.85 -9.02 -26.98
CA LYS A 83 0.02 -9.98 -26.32
C LYS A 83 1.32 -10.15 -27.09
N GLU A 84 2.41 -10.28 -26.36
CA GLU A 84 3.73 -10.48 -26.92
C GLU A 84 4.40 -11.70 -26.29
N MET A 85 4.99 -12.55 -27.14
CA MET A 85 5.77 -13.69 -26.67
C MET A 85 7.24 -13.33 -26.68
N PHE A 86 7.93 -13.63 -25.59
CA PHE A 86 9.36 -13.41 -25.46
C PHE A 86 10.03 -14.59 -24.75
N GLN A 87 11.35 -14.62 -24.80
CA GLN A 87 12.16 -15.62 -24.11
C GLN A 87 13.11 -14.90 -23.14
N GLU A 88 13.13 -15.36 -21.90
CA GLU A 88 14.02 -14.86 -20.85
C GLU A 88 14.65 -16.06 -20.14
N GLU A 89 15.97 -16.05 -20.04
CA GLU A 89 16.77 -17.14 -19.45
C GLU A 89 16.42 -18.54 -19.98
N GLY A 90 16.10 -18.63 -21.27
CA GLY A 90 15.74 -19.89 -21.92
C GLY A 90 14.26 -20.29 -21.77
N THR A 91 13.49 -19.61 -20.91
CA THR A 91 12.06 -19.86 -20.68
C THR A 91 11.20 -18.96 -21.53
N TYR A 92 10.13 -19.50 -22.12
CA TYR A 92 9.18 -18.72 -22.92
C TYR A 92 8.05 -18.18 -22.07
N TYR A 93 7.77 -16.89 -22.23
CA TYR A 93 6.70 -16.18 -21.55
C TYR A 93 5.73 -15.55 -22.55
N THR A 94 4.60 -15.10 -22.05
CA THR A 94 3.66 -14.24 -22.76
C THR A 94 3.32 -13.06 -21.86
N SER A 95 3.61 -11.85 -22.34
CA SER A 95 3.14 -10.61 -21.72
C SER A 95 1.80 -10.26 -22.34
N HIS A 96 0.79 -10.09 -21.50
CA HIS A 96 -0.54 -9.64 -21.88
C HIS A 96 -0.69 -8.18 -21.47
N LEU A 97 -1.17 -7.32 -22.36
CA LEU A 97 -1.31 -5.89 -22.13
C LEU A 97 -2.77 -5.47 -22.35
N TRP A 98 -3.33 -4.71 -21.42
CA TRP A 98 -4.63 -4.05 -21.55
C TRP A 98 -4.48 -2.56 -21.28
N ILE A 99 -4.72 -1.76 -22.31
CA ILE A 99 -4.89 -0.31 -22.16
C ILE A 99 -6.39 -0.02 -22.05
N THR A 100 -6.80 0.62 -20.96
CA THR A 100 -8.19 1.01 -20.73
C THR A 100 -8.27 2.39 -20.07
N GLY A 101 -9.47 2.94 -19.90
CA GLY A 101 -9.64 4.25 -19.32
C GLY A 101 -11.02 4.84 -19.49
N VAL A 102 -11.34 5.80 -18.63
CA VAL A 102 -12.60 6.54 -18.63
C VAL A 102 -12.33 7.97 -18.19
N ASP A 103 -13.17 8.90 -18.63
CA ASP A 103 -13.06 10.31 -18.27
C ASP A 103 -11.64 10.86 -18.49
N ASP A 104 -10.98 11.34 -17.43
CA ASP A 104 -9.65 11.92 -17.45
C ASP A 104 -8.53 10.93 -17.08
N ILE A 105 -8.83 9.65 -16.85
CA ILE A 105 -7.86 8.66 -16.36
C ILE A 105 -7.72 7.47 -17.33
N ALA A 106 -6.47 7.08 -17.58
CA ALA A 106 -6.10 5.89 -18.34
C ALA A 106 -5.34 4.91 -17.45
N PHE A 107 -5.45 3.62 -17.78
CA PHE A 107 -4.80 2.51 -17.10
C PHE A 107 -3.99 1.70 -18.09
N GLU A 108 -2.82 1.31 -17.65
CA GLU A 108 -2.00 0.29 -18.29
C GLU A 108 -1.92 -0.89 -17.35
N CYS A 109 -2.57 -2.00 -17.73
CA CYS A 109 -2.53 -3.25 -16.98
C CYS A 109 -1.72 -4.26 -17.77
N SER A 110 -0.79 -4.96 -17.14
CA SER A 110 -0.10 -6.10 -17.77
C SER A 110 -0.12 -7.35 -16.91
N PHE A 111 -0.04 -8.51 -17.56
CA PHE A 111 0.10 -9.80 -16.90
C PHE A 111 1.10 -10.67 -17.65
N THR A 112 2.24 -10.93 -17.03
CA THR A 112 3.29 -11.76 -17.61
C THR A 112 3.19 -13.17 -17.02
N VAL A 113 2.99 -14.16 -17.89
CA VAL A 113 2.83 -15.58 -17.52
C VAL A 113 3.76 -16.48 -18.33
N PRO A 114 4.07 -17.70 -17.86
CA PRO A 114 4.66 -18.73 -18.72
C PRO A 114 3.84 -18.92 -20.00
N LYS A 115 4.50 -19.25 -21.10
CA LYS A 115 3.81 -19.51 -22.38
C LYS A 115 2.69 -20.54 -22.20
N GLY A 116 1.46 -20.14 -22.53
CA GLY A 116 0.25 -20.96 -22.37
C GLY A 116 -0.41 -20.85 -21.00
N GLY A 117 0.07 -19.98 -20.12
CA GLY A 117 -0.54 -19.67 -18.83
C GLY A 117 -1.94 -19.05 -18.96
N VAL A 118 -2.71 -19.18 -17.88
CA VAL A 118 -4.10 -18.70 -17.81
C VAL A 118 -4.12 -17.24 -17.39
N VAL A 119 -4.82 -16.38 -18.14
CA VAL A 119 -4.92 -14.94 -17.87
C VAL A 119 -6.10 -14.53 -17.00
N LYS A 120 -6.90 -15.52 -16.57
CA LYS A 120 -8.19 -15.29 -15.94
C LYS A 120 -8.09 -14.45 -14.66
N GLU A 121 -7.03 -14.64 -13.88
CA GLU A 121 -6.80 -13.88 -12.64
C GLU A 121 -6.64 -12.39 -12.94
N ALA A 122 -5.84 -12.01 -13.94
CA ALA A 122 -5.67 -10.63 -14.36
C ALA A 122 -6.97 -10.02 -14.90
N GLU A 123 -7.73 -10.77 -15.71
CA GLU A 123 -9.04 -10.30 -16.18
C GLU A 123 -10.03 -10.08 -15.02
N ASP A 124 -10.01 -10.96 -14.01
CA ASP A 124 -10.84 -10.81 -12.82
C ASP A 124 -10.43 -9.59 -11.97
N VAL A 125 -9.13 -9.29 -11.86
CA VAL A 125 -8.64 -8.06 -11.23
C VAL A 125 -9.15 -6.83 -11.97
N ILE A 126 -8.91 -6.76 -13.29
CA ILE A 126 -9.33 -5.64 -14.15
C ILE A 126 -10.86 -5.45 -14.09
N ALA A 127 -11.63 -6.54 -14.06
CA ALA A 127 -13.09 -6.48 -13.97
C ALA A 127 -13.60 -5.85 -12.66
N THR A 128 -12.78 -5.78 -11.60
CA THR A 128 -13.11 -5.13 -10.33
C THR A 128 -12.57 -3.70 -10.21
N LEU A 129 -11.89 -3.20 -11.24
CA LEU A 129 -11.33 -1.86 -11.25
C LEU A 129 -12.45 -0.81 -11.19
N GLU A 130 -12.32 0.10 -10.23
CA GLU A 130 -13.23 1.22 -10.01
C GLU A 130 -12.44 2.53 -9.97
N VAL A 131 -12.87 3.52 -10.75
CA VAL A 131 -12.35 4.89 -10.66
C VAL A 131 -13.08 5.63 -9.55
N ARG A 132 -12.32 6.24 -8.64
CA ARG A 132 -12.88 7.11 -7.61
C ARG A 132 -12.99 8.54 -8.14
N LYS A 133 -14.11 9.17 -7.84
CA LYS A 133 -14.46 10.49 -8.35
C LYS A 133 -13.91 11.58 -7.45
N GLU A 134 -13.34 12.60 -8.06
CA GLU A 134 -12.94 13.80 -7.34
C GLU A 134 -14.17 14.48 -6.70
N GLY A 135 -14.00 14.98 -5.47
CA GLY A 135 -15.07 15.62 -4.69
C GLY A 135 -16.12 14.66 -4.12
N GLN A 136 -16.10 13.37 -4.48
CA GLN A 136 -16.95 12.37 -3.85
C GLN A 136 -16.36 11.96 -2.50
N LYS A 137 -17.21 11.97 -1.45
CA LYS A 137 -16.82 11.49 -0.13
C LYS A 137 -16.88 9.96 -0.09
N TYR A 138 -15.75 9.33 0.18
CA TYR A 138 -15.66 7.91 0.49
C TYR A 138 -15.59 7.71 2.01
N PRO A 139 -16.27 6.71 2.59
CA PRO A 139 -16.08 6.35 3.99
C PRO A 139 -14.63 5.96 4.29
N ALA A 140 -14.23 6.05 5.56
CA ALA A 140 -12.96 5.52 5.99
C ALA A 140 -12.94 3.99 5.81
N GLU A 141 -11.85 3.46 5.26
CA GLU A 141 -11.69 2.03 4.99
C GLU A 141 -10.32 1.55 5.48
N LEU A 142 -10.28 0.33 6.01
CA LEU A 142 -9.05 -0.41 6.25
C LEU A 142 -8.85 -1.40 5.11
N ILE A 143 -7.69 -1.35 4.47
CA ILE A 143 -7.27 -2.29 3.44
C ILE A 143 -6.01 -3.04 3.90
N PRO A 144 -5.68 -4.19 3.29
CA PRO A 144 -4.35 -4.79 3.43
C PRO A 144 -3.26 -3.73 3.30
N VAL A 145 -2.25 -3.79 4.17
CA VAL A 145 -1.19 -2.78 4.18
C VAL A 145 -0.51 -2.74 2.81
N ARG A 146 -0.44 -1.54 2.22
CA ARG A 146 0.25 -1.32 0.95
C ARG A 146 1.74 -1.23 1.18
N LEU A 147 2.51 -1.49 0.13
CA LEU A 147 3.96 -1.37 0.15
C LEU A 147 4.44 0.03 0.57
N SER A 148 3.74 1.09 0.16
CA SER A 148 4.04 2.47 0.59
C SER A 148 3.98 2.65 2.10
N GLU A 149 2.99 2.04 2.77
CA GLU A 149 2.88 2.12 4.23
C GLU A 149 3.85 1.17 4.93
N ILE A 150 4.21 0.04 4.31
CA ILE A 150 5.30 -0.82 4.80
C ILE A 150 6.61 -0.03 4.86
N TYR A 151 6.92 0.78 3.83
CA TYR A 151 8.10 1.65 3.85
C TYR A 151 8.06 2.68 4.98
N LEU A 152 6.92 3.33 5.20
CA LEU A 152 6.76 4.26 6.32
C LEU A 152 6.96 3.58 7.69
N ILE A 153 6.49 2.34 7.84
CA ILE A 153 6.69 1.55 9.06
C ILE A 153 8.18 1.29 9.27
N ASN A 154 8.88 0.80 8.26
CA ASN A 154 10.30 0.47 8.33
C ASN A 154 11.16 1.73 8.59
N GLU A 155 10.93 2.81 7.84
CA GLU A 155 11.65 4.08 8.03
C GLU A 155 11.45 4.65 9.43
N GLY A 156 10.21 4.63 9.93
CA GLY A 156 9.88 5.08 11.29
C GLY A 156 10.60 4.25 12.36
N TYR A 157 10.61 2.93 12.21
CA TYR A 157 11.30 2.01 13.12
C TYR A 157 12.83 2.22 13.09
N GLU A 158 13.43 2.28 11.90
CA GLU A 158 14.87 2.50 11.72
C GLU A 158 15.34 3.83 12.29
N TRP A 159 14.53 4.89 12.12
CA TRP A 159 14.81 6.20 12.71
C TRP A 159 14.87 6.11 14.24
N VAL A 160 13.96 5.36 14.87
CA VAL A 160 13.95 5.17 16.32
C VAL A 160 15.15 4.34 16.79
N VAL A 161 15.48 3.25 16.10
CA VAL A 161 16.67 2.42 16.39
C VAL A 161 17.94 3.29 16.37
N SER A 162 18.10 4.10 15.31
CA SER A 162 19.21 5.03 15.17
C SER A 162 19.24 6.07 16.29
N THR A 163 18.09 6.67 16.62
CA THR A 163 17.98 7.68 17.67
C THR A 163 18.33 7.11 19.05
N VAL A 164 17.83 5.93 19.40
CA VAL A 164 18.17 5.24 20.65
C VAL A 164 19.67 4.95 20.72
N LYS A 165 20.26 4.47 19.62
CA LYS A 165 21.70 4.20 19.56
C LYS A 165 22.53 5.47 19.74
N GLN A 166 22.12 6.57 19.12
CA GLN A 166 22.84 7.85 19.17
C GLN A 166 22.74 8.53 20.53
N GLU A 167 21.54 8.61 21.10
CA GLU A 167 21.27 9.37 22.32
C GLU A 167 21.54 8.56 23.59
N LEU A 168 21.20 7.27 23.61
CA LEU A 168 21.29 6.43 24.82
C LEU A 168 22.49 5.48 24.80
N LYS A 169 23.18 5.33 23.66
CA LYS A 169 24.25 4.34 23.45
C LYS A 169 23.79 2.89 23.73
N LYS A 170 22.50 2.63 23.58
CA LYS A 170 21.87 1.32 23.78
C LYS A 170 21.44 0.72 22.45
N ASP A 171 21.32 -0.60 22.42
CA ASP A 171 20.68 -1.31 21.31
C ASP A 171 19.16 -1.37 21.52
N PHE A 172 18.42 -1.56 20.44
CA PHE A 172 16.97 -1.59 20.37
C PHE A 172 16.54 -2.85 19.60
N GLN A 173 15.73 -3.69 20.21
CA GLN A 173 15.31 -5.00 19.70
C GLN A 173 13.85 -5.00 19.22
N GLY A 174 13.06 -4.00 19.59
CA GLY A 174 11.64 -3.93 19.24
C GLY A 174 10.76 -4.81 20.11
N ILE A 175 11.13 -4.98 21.38
CA ILE A 175 10.41 -5.76 22.40
C ILE A 175 9.84 -4.86 23.51
N GLU A 176 8.99 -5.37 24.37
CA GLU A 176 8.33 -4.57 25.43
C GLU A 176 9.33 -3.81 26.32
N GLU A 177 10.47 -4.41 26.68
CA GLU A 177 11.51 -3.76 27.51
C GLU A 177 12.12 -2.51 26.84
N ASP A 178 12.02 -2.38 25.52
CA ASP A 178 12.53 -1.22 24.79
C ASP A 178 11.64 0.02 24.94
N LEU A 179 10.42 -0.10 25.45
CA LEU A 179 9.55 1.04 25.73
C LEU A 179 10.18 2.02 26.72
N GLU A 180 10.97 1.53 27.68
CA GLU A 180 11.74 2.39 28.61
C GLU A 180 12.79 3.23 27.87
N LYS A 181 13.41 2.68 26.82
CA LYS A 181 14.38 3.40 25.99
C LYS A 181 13.69 4.47 25.15
N LEU A 182 12.50 4.18 24.61
CA LEU A 182 11.68 5.19 23.94
C LEU A 182 11.30 6.33 24.87
N GLN A 183 10.86 6.01 26.09
CA GLN A 183 10.51 7.03 27.08
C GLN A 183 11.72 7.89 27.46
N GLN A 184 12.91 7.30 27.63
CA GLN A 184 14.16 8.04 27.86
C GLN A 184 14.50 9.02 26.71
N VAL A 185 14.28 8.62 25.46
CA VAL A 185 14.45 9.52 24.30
C VAL A 185 13.46 10.68 24.36
N ILE A 186 12.20 10.43 24.69
CA ILE A 186 11.17 11.46 24.84
C ILE A 186 11.52 12.44 25.96
N ASP A 187 11.87 11.91 27.14
CA ASP A 187 12.16 12.69 28.35
C ASP A 187 13.44 13.53 28.22
N SER A 188 14.36 13.15 27.32
CA SER A 188 15.54 13.95 26.99
C SER A 188 15.20 15.31 26.37
N GLY A 189 13.97 15.48 25.86
CA GLY A 189 13.53 16.69 25.17
C GLY A 189 14.13 16.88 23.79
N LYS A 190 14.80 15.86 23.23
CA LYS A 190 15.47 15.94 21.93
C LYS A 190 14.49 16.04 20.76
N ILE A 191 13.30 15.45 20.88
CA ILE A 191 12.24 15.52 19.89
C ILE A 191 11.45 16.81 20.11
N GLY A 192 11.53 17.73 19.14
CA GLY A 192 10.81 18.99 19.23
C GLY A 192 9.29 18.78 19.18
N SER A 193 8.52 19.52 19.97
CA SER A 193 7.05 19.40 20.03
C SER A 193 6.31 19.69 18.71
N LYS A 194 6.99 20.25 17.71
CA LYS A 194 6.46 20.51 16.36
C LYS A 194 6.95 19.49 15.31
N LYS A 195 7.80 18.53 15.69
CA LYS A 195 8.40 17.55 14.77
C LYS A 195 7.46 16.37 14.55
N LYS A 196 6.37 16.61 13.83
CA LYS A 196 5.30 15.62 13.59
C LYS A 196 5.84 14.25 13.15
N GLU A 197 6.74 14.22 12.16
CA GLU A 197 7.23 12.94 11.59
C GLU A 197 8.07 12.14 12.60
N GLU A 198 8.86 12.80 13.44
CA GLU A 198 9.62 12.14 14.53
C GLU A 198 8.65 11.55 15.58
N TRP A 199 7.57 12.25 15.92
CA TRP A 199 6.53 11.72 16.81
C TRP A 199 5.72 10.58 16.20
N LEU A 200 5.50 10.61 14.88
CA LEU A 200 4.88 9.49 14.16
C LEU A 200 5.79 8.27 14.16
N ALA A 201 7.10 8.43 13.99
CA ALA A 201 8.07 7.33 14.08
C ALA A 201 8.05 6.65 15.46
N ILE A 202 7.94 7.43 16.54
CA ILE A 202 7.72 6.89 17.90
C ILE A 202 6.42 6.07 17.96
N GLY A 203 5.30 6.62 17.50
CA GLY A 203 4.02 5.91 17.50
C GLY A 203 4.03 4.63 16.66
N ILE A 204 4.68 4.66 15.50
CA ILE A 204 4.87 3.51 14.62
C ILE A 204 5.68 2.43 15.34
N THR A 205 6.73 2.82 16.05
CA THR A 205 7.59 1.86 16.75
C THR A 205 6.87 1.22 17.94
N VAL A 206 6.05 1.97 18.67
CA VAL A 206 5.18 1.39 19.71
C VAL A 206 4.21 0.37 19.10
N CYS A 207 3.62 0.68 17.94
CA CYS A 207 2.81 -0.29 17.20
C CYS A 207 3.64 -1.49 16.70
N ALA A 208 4.88 -1.31 16.26
CA ALA A 208 5.75 -2.42 15.85
C ALA A 208 6.01 -3.39 17.02
N ILE A 209 6.28 -2.85 18.22
CA ILE A 209 6.41 -3.66 19.45
C ILE A 209 5.09 -4.39 19.74
N LEU A 210 3.95 -3.70 19.69
CA LEU A 210 2.63 -4.34 19.88
C LEU A 210 2.40 -5.50 18.90
N ALA A 211 2.75 -5.33 17.62
CA ALA A 211 2.58 -6.35 16.60
C ALA A 211 3.52 -7.56 16.81
N ASN A 212 4.69 -7.36 17.42
CA ASN A 212 5.64 -8.42 17.74
C ASN A 212 5.25 -9.20 19.00
N GLU A 213 4.70 -8.52 20.01
CA GLU A 213 4.43 -9.09 21.34
C GLU A 213 3.00 -9.65 21.48
N VAL A 214 2.07 -9.26 20.60
CA VAL A 214 0.65 -9.59 20.74
C VAL A 214 0.10 -10.27 19.47
N ASP A 215 -0.25 -11.54 19.63
CA ASP A 215 -0.88 -12.33 18.57
C ASP A 215 -2.18 -11.68 18.05
N GLY A 216 -2.31 -11.65 16.72
CA GLY A 216 -3.51 -11.18 16.03
C GLY A 216 -3.58 -9.68 15.80
N MET A 217 -2.52 -8.92 16.11
CA MET A 217 -2.37 -7.55 15.64
C MET A 217 -1.83 -7.55 14.20
N GLU A 218 -2.57 -6.91 13.28
CA GLU A 218 -2.20 -6.87 11.88
C GLU A 218 -2.06 -5.43 11.38
N TRP A 219 -0.99 -5.13 10.66
CA TRP A 219 -0.87 -3.88 9.93
C TRP A 219 -1.89 -3.79 8.80
N LYS A 220 -2.52 -2.63 8.70
CA LYS A 220 -3.43 -2.22 7.63
C LYS A 220 -3.07 -0.83 7.16
N THR A 221 -3.48 -0.51 5.94
CA THR A 221 -3.53 0.88 5.48
C THR A 221 -4.93 1.43 5.78
N LEU A 222 -4.98 2.53 6.54
CA LEU A 222 -6.17 3.35 6.67
C LEU A 222 -6.24 4.32 5.50
N ILE A 223 -7.38 4.33 4.80
CA ILE A 223 -7.75 5.36 3.84
C ILE A 223 -8.93 6.14 4.43
N ASP A 224 -8.70 7.36 4.91
CA ASP A 224 -9.72 8.25 5.49
C ASP A 224 -9.63 9.64 4.85
N GLY A 225 -10.42 9.85 3.80
CA GLY A 225 -10.29 11.04 2.95
C GLY A 225 -8.90 11.13 2.32
N ASN A 226 -8.17 12.21 2.58
CA ASN A 226 -6.79 12.40 2.10
C ASN A 226 -5.74 11.79 3.04
N ARG A 227 -6.16 11.20 4.17
CA ARG A 227 -5.24 10.57 5.11
C ARG A 227 -5.06 9.11 4.72
N GLU A 228 -3.86 8.78 4.29
CA GLU A 228 -3.40 7.43 4.02
C GLU A 228 -2.29 7.12 5.03
N ALA A 229 -2.46 6.11 5.89
CA ALA A 229 -1.54 5.87 6.99
C ALA A 229 -1.49 4.39 7.45
N PRO A 230 -0.33 3.91 7.94
CA PRO A 230 -0.25 2.62 8.60
C PRO A 230 -0.97 2.67 9.95
N VAL A 231 -1.80 1.66 10.21
CA VAL A 231 -2.48 1.44 11.50
C VAL A 231 -2.47 -0.05 11.84
N LEU A 232 -2.63 -0.38 13.12
CA LEU A 232 -2.88 -1.77 13.52
C LEU A 232 -4.38 -2.02 13.63
N GLN A 233 -4.81 -3.15 13.11
CA GLN A 233 -6.09 -3.75 13.40
C GLN A 233 -5.90 -4.85 14.43
N TYR A 234 -6.68 -4.80 15.51
CA TYR A 234 -6.68 -5.83 16.53
C TYR A 234 -8.13 -6.08 16.96
N LYS A 235 -8.68 -7.27 16.74
CA LYS A 235 -10.12 -7.53 16.95
C LYS A 235 -10.96 -6.46 16.20
N ASP A 236 -11.91 -5.82 16.86
CA ASP A 236 -12.78 -4.78 16.28
C ASP A 236 -12.25 -3.34 16.45
N ARG A 237 -10.98 -3.17 16.88
CA ARG A 237 -10.38 -1.85 17.11
C ARG A 237 -9.24 -1.54 16.14
N THR A 238 -9.04 -0.24 15.94
CA THR A 238 -7.91 0.33 15.20
C THR A 238 -7.02 1.08 16.17
N ILE A 239 -5.75 0.69 16.22
CA ILE A 239 -4.70 1.39 16.96
C ILE A 239 -3.92 2.25 15.97
N ASP A 240 -3.99 3.56 16.18
CA ASP A 240 -3.44 4.55 15.26
C ASP A 240 -2.16 5.17 15.85
N PRO A 241 -0.98 4.96 15.22
CA PRO A 241 0.29 5.56 15.64
C PRO A 241 0.20 7.06 15.95
N MET A 242 -0.59 7.80 15.17
CA MET A 242 -0.78 9.23 15.35
C MET A 242 -1.56 9.57 16.62
N LYS A 243 -2.53 8.73 17.01
CA LYS A 243 -3.35 8.96 18.20
C LYS A 243 -2.62 8.58 19.49
N LEU A 244 -1.76 7.55 19.44
CA LEU A 244 -0.94 7.15 20.57
C LEU A 244 -0.01 8.28 21.03
N VAL A 245 0.61 8.99 20.07
CA VAL A 245 1.73 9.89 20.38
C VAL A 245 1.46 11.31 19.90
N TRP A 246 1.48 11.54 18.59
CA TRP A 246 1.47 12.90 18.02
C TRP A 246 0.26 13.74 18.45
N SER A 247 -0.93 13.14 18.52
CA SER A 247 -2.17 13.85 18.87
C SER A 247 -2.11 14.45 20.27
N LYS A 248 -1.49 13.76 21.22
CA LYS A 248 -1.29 14.22 22.61
C LYS A 248 -0.29 15.36 22.68
N VAL A 249 0.87 15.17 22.05
CA VAL A 249 1.93 16.20 22.01
C VAL A 249 1.39 17.48 21.35
N LYS A 250 0.62 17.35 20.27
CA LYS A 250 -0.01 18.49 19.60
C LYS A 250 -1.02 19.21 20.51
N ALA A 251 -1.69 18.50 21.42
CA ALA A 251 -2.60 19.06 22.42
C ALA A 251 -1.88 19.65 23.64
N GLY A 252 -0.55 19.52 23.73
CA GLY A 252 0.24 19.96 24.89
C GLY A 252 0.19 18.98 26.07
N GLU A 253 -0.29 17.76 25.84
CA GLU A 253 -0.31 16.70 26.84
C GLU A 253 1.04 15.98 26.92
N PRO A 254 1.42 15.45 28.09
CA PRO A 254 2.61 14.60 28.22
C PRO A 254 2.43 13.30 27.42
N CYS A 255 3.53 12.79 26.87
CA CYS A 255 3.56 11.52 26.16
C CYS A 255 4.24 10.44 27.02
N ASN A 256 3.45 9.52 27.56
CA ASN A 256 3.94 8.32 28.27
C ASN A 256 3.70 7.08 27.41
N VAL A 257 4.71 6.65 26.65
CA VAL A 257 4.55 5.55 25.68
C VAL A 257 4.30 4.20 26.34
N ILE A 258 4.76 4.00 27.58
CA ILE A 258 4.52 2.76 28.34
C ILE A 258 3.04 2.66 28.74
N GLU A 259 2.44 3.77 29.19
CA GLU A 259 1.00 3.80 29.48
C GLU A 259 0.16 3.62 28.22
N GLU A 260 0.54 4.25 27.12
CA GLU A 260 -0.19 4.11 25.85
C GLU A 260 -0.11 2.70 25.28
N TYR A 261 1.05 2.05 25.39
CA TYR A 261 1.22 0.63 25.04
C TYR A 261 0.26 -0.26 25.83
N LYS A 262 0.21 -0.09 27.16
CA LYS A 262 -0.67 -0.90 28.03
C LYS A 262 -2.15 -0.73 27.71
N LYS A 263 -2.60 0.51 27.42
CA LYS A 263 -3.99 0.79 27.03
C LYS A 263 -4.43 0.07 25.74
N CYS A 264 -3.48 -0.33 24.90
CA CYS A 264 -3.78 -1.11 23.69
C CYS A 264 -4.02 -2.59 23.96
N LEU A 265 -3.55 -3.11 25.10
CA LEU A 265 -3.68 -4.51 25.49
C LEU A 265 -5.03 -4.82 26.13
N ASP A 266 -5.53 -3.90 26.96
CA ASP A 266 -6.84 -3.98 27.65
C ASP A 266 -8.01 -4.03 26.67
#